data_AF-A0AA97B5Y7-F1
#
_entry.id   AF-A0AA97B5Y7-F1
#
_cell.length_a   1.000
_cell.length_b   1.000
_cell.length_c   1.000
_cell.angle_alpha   90.00
_cell.angle_beta   90.00
_cell.angle_gamma   90.00
#
_symmetry.space_group_name_H-M   'P 1'
#
loop_
_entity.id
_entity.type
_entity.pdbx_description
1 polymer ?
#
loop_
_entity_poly.entity_id
_entity_poly.type
_entity_poly.pdbx_seq_one_letter_code
_entity_poly.pdbx_strand_id
1 'polypeptide(L)'
;MGDAHEESLELGSSEAELSCQVSQQCADGTSITCGSASGICASGADNGGWVECNGSRTYCPTTTPCTCESTQRTSQGYASGFNCPAAWSLAEENALVLAEQACPRGLCNVVTTQGTCTRVNTTTMRAGFTATYSCMGPPNCQ
;
A
#
# COMPACT_ATOMS: atom_id res chain seq x y z
N MET A 1 3.24 70.86 -25.40
CA MET A 1 2.07 70.71 -26.30
C MET A 1 2.14 69.27 -26.79
N GLY A 2 1.47 68.32 -26.13
CA GLY A 2 0.07 67.88 -26.44
C GLY A 2 0.17 66.78 -27.51
N ASP A 3 -0.32 65.55 -27.39
CA ASP A 3 -1.63 65.12 -26.91
C ASP A 3 -1.65 63.60 -26.62
N ALA A 4 -2.67 63.20 -25.86
CA ALA A 4 -2.96 61.85 -25.40
C ALA A 4 -3.47 60.91 -26.53
N HIS A 5 -3.16 59.62 -26.41
CA HIS A 5 -4.03 58.56 -26.89
C HIS A 5 -4.18 57.52 -25.78
N GLU A 6 -5.41 57.39 -25.32
CA GLU A 6 -5.90 56.44 -24.34
C GLU A 6 -6.17 55.06 -24.99
N GLU A 7 -6.35 54.07 -24.11
CA GLU A 7 -6.96 52.74 -24.34
C GLU A 7 -6.04 51.68 -24.99
N SER A 8 -5.70 50.57 -24.34
CA SER A 8 -6.55 49.72 -23.50
C SER A 8 -5.77 49.19 -22.29
N LEU A 9 -6.21 49.53 -21.08
CA LEU A 9 -5.84 48.75 -19.90
C LEU A 9 -6.57 47.41 -20.00
N GLU A 10 -5.84 46.37 -20.40
CA GLU A 10 -6.27 44.98 -20.20
C GLU A 10 -6.32 44.69 -18.69
N LEU A 11 -7.45 45.00 -18.06
CA LEU A 11 -7.84 44.56 -16.71
C LEU A 11 -8.20 43.06 -16.75
N GLY A 12 -7.25 42.21 -17.13
CA GLY A 12 -7.50 40.78 -17.34
C GLY A 12 -6.47 39.84 -16.71
N SER A 13 -5.41 40.35 -16.06
CA SER A 13 -4.29 39.50 -15.64
C SER A 13 -3.98 39.55 -14.14
N SER A 14 -4.59 40.46 -13.37
CA SER A 14 -4.18 40.68 -11.98
C SER A 14 -4.94 39.88 -10.91
N GLU A 15 -6.07 39.27 -11.24
CA GLU A 15 -6.84 38.48 -10.27
C GLU A 15 -6.36 37.02 -10.17
N ALA A 16 -5.54 36.55 -11.11
CA ALA A 16 -4.88 35.25 -11.04
C ALA A 16 -3.58 35.29 -10.18
N GLU A 17 -3.05 36.48 -9.89
CA GLU A 17 -1.75 36.70 -9.23
C GLU A 17 -1.74 36.32 -7.74
N LEU A 18 -2.92 36.27 -7.11
CA LEU A 18 -3.10 35.85 -5.73
C LEU A 18 -3.48 34.37 -5.60
N SER A 19 -3.59 33.63 -6.71
CA SER A 19 -3.86 32.20 -6.68
C SER A 19 -2.57 31.42 -6.42
N CYS A 20 -2.34 31.03 -5.17
CA CYS A 20 -1.29 30.05 -4.87
C CYS A 20 -1.86 28.64 -5.03
N GLN A 21 -1.04 27.74 -5.56
CA GLN A 21 -1.31 26.31 -5.53
C GLN A 21 -0.09 25.62 -4.95
N VAL A 22 -0.34 24.63 -4.11
CA VAL A 22 0.71 23.80 -3.58
C VAL A 22 0.31 22.34 -3.73
N SER A 23 1.26 21.54 -4.22
CA SER A 23 1.09 20.10 -4.40
C SER A 23 2.18 19.38 -3.63
N GLN A 24 1.80 18.34 -2.89
CA GLN A 24 2.74 17.47 -2.21
C GLN A 24 2.48 16.03 -2.63
N GLN A 25 3.55 15.37 -3.06
CA GLN A 25 3.55 13.92 -3.23
C GLN A 25 3.72 13.30 -1.84
N CYS A 26 2.69 12.59 -1.38
CA CYS A 26 2.71 11.91 -0.11
C CYS A 26 3.54 10.61 -0.19
N ALA A 27 3.97 10.08 0.95
CA ALA A 27 4.81 8.88 1.02
C ALA A 27 4.07 7.60 0.55
N ASP A 28 2.74 7.65 0.51
CA ASP A 28 1.88 6.61 -0.05
C ASP A 28 1.74 6.66 -1.58
N GLY A 29 2.26 7.70 -2.23
CA GLY A 29 2.13 7.89 -3.67
C GLY A 29 0.89 8.68 -4.11
N THR A 30 -0.01 9.06 -3.18
CA THR A 30 -1.05 10.04 -3.48
C THR A 30 -0.44 11.43 -3.66
N SER A 31 -0.95 12.19 -4.63
CA SER A 31 -0.64 13.62 -4.76
C SER A 31 -1.79 14.43 -4.19
N ILE A 32 -1.50 15.26 -3.19
CA ILE A 32 -2.47 16.18 -2.62
C ILE A 32 -2.17 17.56 -3.18
N THR A 33 -3.15 18.12 -3.88
CA THR A 33 -3.10 19.48 -4.41
C THR A 33 -4.17 20.32 -3.75
N CYS A 34 -3.76 21.50 -3.32
CA CYS A 34 -4.66 22.49 -2.73
C CYS A 34 -4.32 23.87 -3.30
N GLY A 35 -5.35 24.70 -3.50
CA GLY A 35 -5.21 26.07 -3.98
C GLY A 35 -5.87 27.08 -3.05
N SER A 36 -5.36 28.30 -3.04
CA SER A 36 -5.95 29.44 -2.32
C SER A 36 -6.03 30.65 -3.23
N ALA A 37 -7.20 31.30 -3.25
CA ALA A 37 -7.41 32.60 -3.89
C ALA A 37 -6.83 33.78 -3.07
N SER A 38 -6.36 33.51 -1.85
CA SER A 38 -5.85 34.50 -0.90
C SER A 38 -4.32 34.53 -0.85
N GLY A 39 -3.64 33.70 -1.66
CA GLY A 39 -2.17 33.63 -1.75
C GLY A 39 -1.47 32.86 -0.63
N ILE A 40 -2.21 32.25 0.30
CA ILE A 40 -1.64 31.52 1.46
C ILE A 40 -1.72 30.01 1.21
N CYS A 41 -0.59 29.42 0.85
CA CYS A 41 -0.41 27.98 0.65
C CYS A 41 0.92 27.51 1.26
N ALA A 42 0.92 26.38 1.96
CA ALA A 42 2.12 25.74 2.49
C ALA A 42 2.09 24.22 2.34
N SER A 43 3.25 23.62 2.07
CA SER A 43 3.46 22.16 2.10
C SER A 43 4.87 21.84 2.56
N GLY A 44 5.09 20.67 3.14
CA GLY A 44 6.45 20.19 3.42
C GLY A 44 6.51 19.02 4.38
N ALA A 45 7.60 18.24 4.31
CA ALA A 45 7.88 17.20 5.30
C ALA A 45 8.08 17.79 6.70
N ASP A 46 8.71 18.97 6.77
CA ASP A 46 8.94 19.73 8.02
C ASP A 46 7.65 20.34 8.61
N ASN A 47 6.57 20.45 7.82
CA ASN A 47 5.24 20.89 8.27
C ASN A 47 4.36 19.72 8.75
N GLY A 48 4.99 18.67 9.27
CA GLY A 48 4.31 17.51 9.84
C GLY A 48 3.51 16.70 8.83
N GLY A 49 3.82 16.78 7.53
CA GLY A 49 3.12 16.07 6.47
C GLY A 49 1.77 16.67 6.10
N TRP A 50 1.58 17.99 6.18
CA TRP A 50 0.32 18.64 5.81
C TRP A 50 0.46 19.53 4.58
N VAL A 51 -0.61 19.54 3.78
CA VAL A 51 -0.88 20.51 2.73
C VAL A 51 -1.94 21.48 3.25
N GLU A 52 -1.63 22.77 3.33
CA GLU A 52 -2.53 23.79 3.86
C GLU A 52 -2.77 24.92 2.85
N CYS A 53 -4.03 25.27 2.61
CA CYS A 53 -4.39 26.54 1.99
C CYS A 53 -5.63 27.14 2.66
N ASN A 54 -5.61 28.45 2.93
CA ASN A 54 -6.73 29.16 3.55
C ASN A 54 -7.27 28.50 4.84
N GLY A 55 -6.38 27.95 5.67
CA GLY A 55 -6.74 27.25 6.91
C GLY A 55 -7.35 25.85 6.72
N SER A 56 -7.56 25.40 5.48
CA SER A 56 -7.92 24.02 5.18
C SER A 56 -6.67 23.16 5.11
N ARG A 57 -6.57 22.19 6.02
CA ARG A 57 -5.40 21.31 6.17
C ARG A 57 -5.77 19.90 5.71
N THR A 58 -5.00 19.39 4.76
CA THR A 58 -5.09 17.99 4.32
C THR A 58 -3.80 17.27 4.69
N TYR A 59 -3.92 16.14 5.40
CA TYR A 59 -2.76 15.36 5.81
C TYR A 59 -2.27 14.49 4.66
N CYS A 60 -0.99 14.59 4.32
CA CYS A 60 -0.26 13.58 3.58
C CYS A 60 0.12 12.45 4.54
N PRO A 61 -0.40 11.22 4.34
CA PRO A 61 0.04 10.07 5.09
C PRO A 61 1.56 9.91 5.01
N THR A 62 2.18 9.73 6.17
CA THR A 62 3.60 9.36 6.25
C THR A 62 3.80 7.85 6.13
N THR A 63 2.72 7.06 6.27
CA THR A 63 2.75 5.61 6.08
C THR A 63 2.31 5.26 4.66
N THR A 64 3.11 4.43 3.99
CA THR A 64 2.74 3.87 2.69
C THR A 64 1.66 2.81 2.92
N PRO A 65 0.53 2.79 2.20
CA PRO A 65 -0.50 1.78 2.35
C PRO A 65 0.08 0.42 1.98
N CYS A 66 -0.27 -0.59 2.76
CA CYS A 66 0.11 -1.95 2.40
C CYS A 66 -0.68 -2.40 1.18
N THR A 67 0.05 -2.91 0.20
CA THR A 67 -0.49 -3.55 -1.00
C THR A 67 0.09 -4.95 -1.13
N CYS A 68 -0.61 -5.82 -1.83
CA CYS A 68 -0.10 -7.15 -2.12
C CYS A 68 1.00 -7.06 -3.16
N GLU A 69 2.20 -7.54 -2.84
CA GLU A 69 3.29 -7.64 -3.79
C GLU A 69 2.89 -8.53 -4.98
N SER A 70 3.36 -8.18 -6.18
CA SER A 70 3.16 -9.02 -7.37
C SER A 70 3.97 -10.31 -7.34
N THR A 71 5.04 -10.35 -6.53
CA THR A 71 5.90 -11.53 -6.39
C THR A 71 5.16 -12.65 -5.68
N GLN A 72 4.85 -13.70 -6.43
CA GLN A 72 4.34 -14.95 -5.86
C GLN A 72 5.48 -15.77 -5.26
N ARG A 73 5.21 -16.36 -4.11
CA ARG A 73 6.09 -17.25 -3.34
C ARG A 73 5.33 -18.53 -3.02
N THR A 74 6.07 -19.57 -2.68
CA THR A 74 5.50 -20.86 -2.29
C THR A 74 6.15 -21.38 -1.03
N SER A 75 5.36 -21.94 -0.13
CA SER A 75 5.82 -22.70 1.02
C SER A 75 5.23 -24.11 0.98
N GLN A 76 6.00 -25.08 1.47
CA GLN A 76 5.57 -26.47 1.55
C GLN A 76 5.56 -26.91 2.99
N GLY A 77 4.39 -27.34 3.45
CA GLY A 77 4.18 -27.93 4.76
C GLY A 77 4.03 -29.44 4.65
N TYR A 78 4.54 -30.12 5.67
CA TYR A 78 4.47 -31.57 5.79
C TYR A 78 4.05 -31.93 7.18
N ALA A 79 3.16 -32.90 7.31
CA ALA A 79 2.77 -33.41 8.62
C ALA A 79 2.28 -34.85 8.56
N SER A 80 2.15 -35.45 9.73
CA SER A 80 1.63 -36.79 9.93
C SER A 80 0.37 -36.74 10.78
N GLY A 81 -0.58 -37.62 10.50
CA GLY A 81 -1.85 -37.72 11.21
C GLY A 81 -2.39 -39.15 11.20
N PHE A 82 -3.44 -39.41 11.97
CA PHE A 82 -4.06 -40.73 12.05
C PHE A 82 -4.82 -41.12 10.76
N ASN A 83 -5.19 -40.13 9.95
CA ASN A 83 -5.75 -40.29 8.61
C ASN A 83 -5.26 -39.15 7.70
N CYS A 84 -5.56 -39.22 6.39
CA CYS A 84 -5.13 -38.21 5.44
C CYS A 84 -5.71 -36.81 5.71
N PRO A 85 -7.01 -36.64 6.03
CA PRO A 85 -7.55 -35.34 6.42
C PRO A 85 -6.78 -34.67 7.57
N ALA A 86 -6.50 -35.40 8.64
CA ALA A 86 -5.73 -34.88 9.78
C ALA A 86 -4.28 -34.53 9.39
N ALA A 87 -3.63 -35.37 8.57
CA ALA A 87 -2.29 -35.10 8.08
C ALA A 87 -2.25 -33.86 7.16
N TRP A 88 -3.25 -33.66 6.30
CA TRP A 88 -3.33 -32.47 5.44
C TRP A 88 -3.60 -31.19 6.24
N SER A 89 -4.50 -31.21 7.22
CA SER A 89 -4.76 -30.02 8.05
C SER A 89 -3.51 -29.56 8.80
N LEU A 90 -2.75 -30.49 9.37
CA LEU A 90 -1.47 -30.16 10.03
C LEU A 90 -0.40 -29.71 9.02
N ALA A 91 -0.39 -30.29 7.81
CA ALA A 91 0.54 -29.89 6.76
C ALA A 91 0.21 -28.50 6.23
N GLU A 92 -1.08 -28.14 6.13
CA GLU A 92 -1.55 -26.80 5.79
C GLU A 92 -1.10 -25.77 6.82
N GLU A 93 -1.31 -26.04 8.10
CA GLU A 93 -0.84 -25.17 9.18
C GLU A 93 0.67 -24.93 9.10
N ASN A 94 1.47 -25.98 8.92
CA ASN A 94 2.91 -25.86 8.71
C ASN A 94 3.27 -25.02 7.48
N ALA A 95 2.55 -25.17 6.36
CA ALA A 95 2.79 -24.38 5.16
C ALA A 95 2.50 -22.90 5.40
N LEU A 96 1.41 -22.59 6.10
CA LEU A 96 1.01 -21.22 6.40
C LEU A 96 1.97 -20.55 7.41
N VAL A 97 2.41 -21.26 8.45
CA VAL A 97 3.42 -20.74 9.40
C VAL A 97 4.71 -20.37 8.68
N LEU A 98 5.18 -21.19 7.75
CA LEU A 98 6.37 -20.88 6.94
C LEU A 98 6.12 -19.67 6.03
N ALA A 99 4.91 -19.51 5.50
CA ALA A 99 4.53 -18.36 4.70
C ALA A 99 4.53 -17.06 5.53
N GLU A 100 3.95 -17.09 6.73
CA GLU A 100 3.92 -15.95 7.66
C GLU A 100 5.33 -15.52 8.10
N GLN A 101 6.23 -16.48 8.34
CA GLN A 101 7.64 -16.19 8.64
C GLN A 101 8.34 -15.47 7.47
N ALA A 102 7.98 -15.80 6.23
CA ALA A 102 8.51 -15.13 5.04
C ALA A 102 7.87 -13.75 4.79
N CYS A 103 6.66 -13.52 5.31
CA CYS A 103 5.88 -12.30 5.13
C CYS A 103 5.49 -11.68 6.48
N PRO A 104 6.43 -11.04 7.21
CA PRO A 104 6.17 -10.54 8.57
C PRO A 104 5.11 -9.44 8.65
N ARG A 105 4.78 -8.79 7.52
CA ARG A 105 3.71 -7.77 7.44
C ARG A 105 2.33 -8.35 7.11
N GLY A 106 2.28 -9.65 6.79
CA GLY A 106 1.06 -10.35 6.44
C GLY A 106 1.07 -10.95 5.05
N LEU A 107 0.15 -11.88 4.85
CA LEU A 107 -0.02 -12.65 3.62
C LEU A 107 -1.12 -12.07 2.73
N CYS A 108 -0.94 -12.25 1.43
CA CYS A 108 -1.87 -11.84 0.38
C CYS A 108 -2.09 -13.00 -0.60
N ASN A 109 -3.27 -13.05 -1.22
CA ASN A 109 -3.58 -13.96 -2.33
C ASN A 109 -3.22 -15.43 -2.04
N VAL A 110 -3.47 -15.88 -0.81
CA VAL A 110 -3.08 -17.23 -0.37
C VAL A 110 -3.97 -18.25 -1.05
N VAL A 111 -3.35 -19.15 -1.79
CA VAL A 111 -4.00 -20.30 -2.42
C VAL A 111 -3.31 -21.56 -1.93
N THR A 112 -4.10 -22.48 -1.42
CA THR A 112 -3.62 -23.71 -0.82
C THR A 112 -3.96 -24.92 -1.70
N THR A 113 -3.07 -25.91 -1.72
CA THR A 113 -3.25 -27.13 -2.51
C THR A 113 -2.77 -28.35 -1.74
N GLN A 114 -3.67 -29.34 -1.62
CA GLN A 114 -3.34 -30.63 -1.03
C GLN A 114 -2.36 -31.39 -1.93
N GLY A 115 -1.24 -31.79 -1.35
CA GLY A 115 -0.31 -32.71 -1.98
C GLY A 115 -0.72 -34.17 -1.77
N THR A 116 0.19 -35.08 -2.09
CA THR A 116 -0.03 -36.51 -1.87
C THR A 116 -0.13 -36.85 -0.39
N CYS A 117 -1.05 -37.76 -0.04
CA CYS A 117 -1.08 -38.43 1.25
C CYS A 117 -0.71 -39.91 1.10
N THR A 118 0.21 -40.38 1.93
CA THR A 118 0.73 -41.74 1.89
C THR A 118 0.71 -42.36 3.28
N ARG A 119 0.41 -43.65 3.35
CA ARG A 119 0.51 -44.43 4.58
C ARG A 119 1.98 -44.67 4.93
N VAL A 120 2.37 -44.33 6.15
CA VAL A 120 3.73 -44.58 6.68
C VAL A 120 3.78 -45.89 7.47
N ASN A 121 2.73 -46.16 8.25
CA ASN A 121 2.58 -47.41 9.01
C ASN A 121 1.08 -47.76 9.21
N THR A 122 0.77 -48.71 10.10
CA THR A 122 -0.60 -49.18 10.34
C THR A 122 -1.54 -48.10 10.89
N THR A 123 -1.03 -47.08 11.56
CA THR A 123 -1.84 -46.03 12.23
C THR A 123 -1.53 -44.61 11.77
N THR A 124 -0.45 -44.40 10.99
CA THR A 124 0.05 -43.08 10.61
C THR A 124 0.01 -42.87 9.10
N MET A 125 -0.61 -41.78 8.71
CA MET A 125 -0.56 -41.19 7.37
C MET A 125 0.36 -39.97 7.39
N ARG A 126 1.06 -39.72 6.27
CA ARG A 126 1.85 -38.51 6.05
C ARG A 126 1.31 -37.81 4.82
N ALA A 127 1.16 -36.49 4.90
CA ALA A 127 0.70 -35.67 3.80
C ALA A 127 1.62 -34.46 3.59
N GLY A 128 1.65 -34.00 2.34
CA GLY A 128 2.24 -32.73 1.95
C GLY A 128 1.15 -31.73 1.58
N PHE A 129 1.48 -30.45 1.69
CA PHE A 129 0.59 -29.35 1.37
C PHE A 129 1.41 -28.17 0.84
N THR A 130 0.91 -27.50 -0.19
CA THR A 130 1.61 -26.35 -0.79
C THR A 130 0.73 -25.11 -0.64
N ALA A 131 1.31 -24.03 -0.12
CA ALA A 131 0.68 -22.71 -0.12
C ALA A 131 1.42 -21.81 -1.12
N THR A 132 0.66 -21.17 -2.00
CA THR A 132 1.15 -20.13 -2.93
C THR A 132 0.59 -18.81 -2.46
N TYR A 133 1.43 -17.79 -2.30
CA TYR A 133 1.05 -16.52 -1.67
C TYR A 133 1.91 -15.36 -2.16
N SER A 134 1.45 -14.13 -1.91
CA SER A 134 2.24 -12.91 -1.99
C SER A 134 2.42 -12.33 -0.58
N CYS A 135 3.46 -11.53 -0.35
CA CYS A 135 3.56 -10.76 0.90
C CYS A 135 2.84 -9.42 0.77
N MET A 136 2.42 -8.85 1.91
CA MET A 136 2.15 -7.42 1.99
C MET A 136 3.46 -6.63 1.93
N GLY A 137 3.49 -5.61 1.10
CA GLY A 137 4.58 -4.64 0.99
C GLY A 137 4.05 -3.24 0.70
N PRO A 138 4.91 -2.22 0.54
CA PRO A 138 6.38 -2.24 0.66
C PRO A 138 6.90 -2.37 2.11
N PRO A 139 8.23 -2.51 2.33
CA PRO A 139 8.84 -2.74 3.65
C PRO A 139 8.46 -1.73 4.74
N ASN A 140 8.01 -0.53 4.37
CA ASN A 140 7.62 0.55 5.27
C ASN A 140 6.09 0.72 5.40
N CYS A 141 5.30 -0.23 4.92
CA CYS A 141 3.84 -0.05 4.88
C CYS A 141 3.19 -0.29 6.25
N GLN A 142 2.67 0.73 6.94
CA GLN A 142 2.08 0.58 8.29
C GLN A 142 0.61 0.97 8.31
#